data_AF-A0A317E2W6-F1
#
_entry.id   AF-A0A317E2W6-F1
#
_cell.length_a   1.000
_cell.length_b   1.000
_cell.length_c   1.000
_cell.angle_alpha   90.00
_cell.angle_beta   90.00
_cell.angle_gamma   90.00
#
_symmetry.space_group_name_H-M   'P 1'
#
loop_
_entity.id
_entity.type
_entity.pdbx_description
1 polymer ?
#
loop_
_entity_poly.entity_id
_entity_poly.type
_entity_poly.pdbx_seq_one_letter_code
_entity_poly.pdbx_strand_id
1 'polypeptide(L)'
;MADFQGSWQQQYRFHIAAGQDRWRWLGRVLTTYMCSLYQVRAPLFLGDAEMAMIADIIGLDALGASFGESAKMPGGGCSVASITQATSLPRETVRRKLLRLIDHGYAVSTDDRHYRLRPGILETKPYWEAVRAVHELTLQFGRGMVDGGHVIVEATGADARALPPRAARIVPGDLEDRWCDLLRAFTVFHLSVNRIRAPHHDNDLEAIVLYDLVGILSVDHFADDPRFQETIVGLDVVLGSLQRGSTVQRLAHLIGLPRETVRRKLKQLTDDGAIERVAEGYIHRPGFLQSAPVRAVMAQLELYIIELMDRCLSTGVFGVVIEATPAGNT
;
A
#
# COMPACT_ATOMS: atom_id res chain seq x y z
N MET A 1 13.67 -1.85 -30.45
CA MET A 1 13.96 -1.06 -29.22
C MET A 1 15.05 -0.09 -29.59
N ALA A 2 14.72 1.20 -29.72
CA ALA A 2 15.74 2.22 -29.93
C ALA A 2 16.59 2.33 -28.64
N ASP A 3 17.90 2.46 -28.79
CA ASP A 3 18.85 2.60 -27.68
C ASP A 3 18.50 3.83 -26.85
N PHE A 4 17.79 3.60 -25.74
CA PHE A 4 17.47 4.62 -24.75
C PHE A 4 18.72 4.83 -23.89
N GLN A 5 19.76 5.46 -24.44
CA GLN A 5 20.90 6.01 -23.69
C GLN A 5 20.51 7.31 -22.97
N GLY A 6 19.36 7.33 -22.31
CA GLY A 6 18.97 8.40 -21.40
C GLY A 6 19.80 8.28 -20.12
N SER A 7 20.40 9.37 -19.67
CA SER A 7 21.15 9.39 -18.42
C SER A 7 20.21 9.09 -17.25
N TRP A 8 20.29 7.86 -16.72
CA TRP A 8 19.67 7.45 -15.45
C TRP A 8 20.13 8.30 -14.24
N GLN A 9 20.99 9.29 -14.46
CA GLN A 9 21.55 10.19 -13.45
C GLN A 9 20.68 11.43 -13.17
N GLN A 10 19.64 11.71 -13.96
CA GLN A 10 18.68 12.75 -13.57
C GLN A 10 17.83 12.26 -12.40
N GLN A 11 17.98 12.93 -11.25
CA GLN A 11 17.17 12.65 -10.07
C GLN A 11 15.79 13.30 -10.27
N TYR A 12 14.73 12.51 -10.20
CA TYR A 12 13.35 13.00 -10.24
C TYR A 12 12.72 12.89 -8.85
N ARG A 13 11.74 13.75 -8.56
CA ARG A 13 10.91 13.70 -7.35
C ARG A 13 9.44 13.82 -7.69
N PHE A 14 8.62 13.20 -6.87
CA PHE A 14 7.18 13.29 -6.94
C PHE A 14 6.67 14.43 -6.06
N HIS A 15 5.74 15.20 -6.61
CA HIS A 15 5.05 16.27 -5.92
C HIS A 15 3.56 16.12 -6.13
N ILE A 16 2.78 16.45 -5.11
CA ILE A 16 1.33 16.41 -5.23
C ILE A 16 0.89 17.64 -5.99
N ALA A 17 0.12 17.43 -7.05
CA ALA A 17 -0.37 18.56 -7.83
C ALA A 17 -1.31 19.42 -6.97
N ALA A 18 -1.03 20.72 -6.91
CA ALA A 18 -1.79 21.67 -6.13
C ALA A 18 -3.24 21.81 -6.65
N GLY A 19 -4.17 22.12 -5.74
CA GLY A 19 -5.44 22.76 -6.11
C GLY A 19 -6.70 21.90 -6.17
N GLN A 20 -6.68 20.62 -5.75
CA GLN A 20 -7.92 19.83 -5.63
C GLN A 20 -7.85 18.90 -4.40
N ASP A 21 -8.93 18.86 -3.60
CA ASP A 21 -9.12 17.83 -2.58
C ASP A 21 -9.30 16.50 -3.32
N ARG A 22 -8.21 15.72 -3.42
CA ARG A 22 -8.09 14.48 -4.20
C ARG A 22 -8.19 13.23 -3.36
N TRP A 23 -8.58 13.38 -2.11
CA TRP A 23 -8.39 12.37 -1.10
C TRP A 23 -9.29 11.15 -1.31
N ARG A 24 -10.46 11.30 -1.96
CA ARG A 24 -11.28 10.15 -2.34
C ARG A 24 -10.66 9.34 -3.47
N TRP A 25 -10.04 10.01 -4.44
CA TRP A 25 -9.29 9.33 -5.48
C TRP A 25 -8.06 8.65 -4.91
N LEU A 26 -7.27 9.36 -4.09
CA LEU A 26 -6.08 8.83 -3.44
C LEU A 26 -6.44 7.63 -2.56
N GLY A 27 -7.51 7.74 -1.77
CA GLY A 27 -8.06 6.64 -0.98
C GLY A 27 -8.45 5.45 -1.85
N ARG A 28 -9.14 5.68 -2.98
CA ARG A 28 -9.50 4.61 -3.93
C ARG A 28 -8.26 3.90 -4.49
N VAL A 29 -7.29 4.66 -4.99
CA VAL A 29 -6.11 4.08 -5.64
C VAL A 29 -5.21 3.39 -4.62
N LEU A 30 -5.02 3.98 -3.44
CA LEU A 30 -4.33 3.34 -2.33
C LEU A 30 -5.02 2.04 -1.90
N THR A 31 -6.32 2.08 -1.64
CA THR A 31 -7.03 0.87 -1.19
C THR A 31 -7.04 -0.21 -2.26
N THR A 32 -7.19 0.15 -3.54
CA THR A 32 -7.11 -0.82 -4.64
C THR A 32 -5.74 -1.48 -4.65
N TYR A 33 -4.68 -0.69 -4.55
CA TYR A 33 -3.31 -1.18 -4.42
C TYR A 33 -3.14 -2.10 -3.20
N MET A 34 -3.60 -1.69 -2.01
CA MET A 34 -3.53 -2.49 -0.79
C MET A 34 -4.30 -3.82 -0.88
N CYS A 35 -5.48 -3.82 -1.52
CA CYS A 35 -6.25 -5.05 -1.75
C CYS A 35 -5.52 -5.99 -2.71
N SER A 36 -5.00 -5.49 -3.82
CA SER A 36 -4.22 -6.29 -4.77
C SER A 36 -2.95 -6.85 -4.12
N LEU A 37 -2.27 -6.05 -3.30
CA LEU A 37 -1.12 -6.51 -2.52
C LEU A 37 -1.51 -7.65 -1.56
N TYR A 38 -2.64 -7.52 -0.88
CA TYR A 38 -3.15 -8.58 0.00
C TYR A 38 -3.36 -9.88 -0.77
N GLN A 39 -4.00 -9.80 -1.95
CA GLN A 39 -4.26 -10.96 -2.81
C GLN A 39 -2.98 -11.63 -3.30
N VAL A 40 -1.91 -10.86 -3.58
CA VAL A 40 -0.62 -11.40 -3.98
C VAL A 40 0.13 -12.03 -2.80
N ARG A 41 0.08 -11.38 -1.64
CA ARG A 41 0.99 -11.69 -0.52
C ARG A 41 0.43 -12.68 0.48
N ALA A 42 -0.86 -12.59 0.80
CA ALA A 42 -1.46 -13.50 1.76
C ALA A 42 -1.29 -14.98 1.35
N PRO A 43 -1.46 -15.38 0.07
CA PRO A 43 -1.26 -16.77 -0.35
C PRO A 43 0.16 -17.31 -0.10
N LEU A 44 1.20 -16.46 -0.12
CA LEU A 44 2.56 -16.90 0.21
C LEU A 44 2.68 -17.39 1.66
N PHE A 45 1.85 -16.85 2.54
CA PHE A 45 1.88 -17.08 3.98
C PHE A 45 0.54 -17.63 4.47
N LEU A 46 0.06 -18.70 3.80
CA LEU A 46 -1.12 -19.48 4.21
C LEU A 46 -2.44 -18.69 4.23
N GLY A 47 -2.55 -17.66 3.40
CA GLY A 47 -3.70 -16.77 3.34
C GLY A 47 -3.81 -15.81 4.53
N ASP A 48 -2.71 -15.59 5.27
CA ASP A 48 -2.71 -14.86 6.54
C ASP A 48 -1.90 -13.56 6.43
N ALA A 49 -2.59 -12.42 6.41
CA ALA A 49 -1.98 -11.11 6.20
C ALA A 49 -1.05 -10.67 7.32
N GLU A 50 -1.45 -10.95 8.56
CA GLU A 50 -0.63 -10.65 9.73
C GLU A 50 0.68 -11.44 9.66
N MET A 51 0.58 -12.70 9.22
CA MET A 51 1.75 -13.56 8.99
C MET A 51 2.65 -13.01 7.88
N ALA A 52 2.06 -12.58 6.76
CA ALA A 52 2.80 -11.96 5.66
C ALA A 52 3.55 -10.69 6.10
N MET A 53 2.89 -9.84 6.90
CA MET A 53 3.52 -8.62 7.42
C MET A 53 4.65 -8.94 8.42
N ILE A 54 4.46 -9.94 9.30
CA ILE A 54 5.52 -10.41 10.19
C ILE A 54 6.71 -10.94 9.38
N ALA A 55 6.45 -11.71 8.31
CA ALA A 55 7.49 -12.22 7.44
C ALA A 55 8.27 -11.09 6.74
N ASP A 56 7.62 -9.99 6.34
CA ASP A 56 8.34 -8.85 5.77
C ASP A 56 9.29 -8.19 6.76
N ILE A 57 8.88 -8.02 8.03
CA ILE A 57 9.73 -7.43 9.07
C ILE A 57 11.02 -8.25 9.21
N ILE A 58 10.86 -9.56 9.23
CA ILE A 58 11.99 -10.48 9.33
C ILE A 58 12.83 -10.46 8.05
N GLY A 59 12.18 -10.36 6.89
CA GLY A 59 12.85 -10.21 5.60
C GLY A 59 13.68 -8.94 5.50
N LEU A 60 13.19 -7.81 6.01
CA LEU A 60 13.93 -6.56 6.03
C LEU A 60 15.21 -6.62 6.85
N ASP A 61 15.19 -7.32 7.99
CA ASP A 61 16.40 -7.60 8.78
C ASP A 61 17.43 -8.36 7.93
N ALA A 62 16.98 -9.39 7.21
CA ALA A 62 17.84 -10.18 6.34
C ALA A 62 18.44 -9.33 5.19
N LEU A 63 17.72 -8.30 4.73
CA LEU A 63 18.19 -7.33 3.73
C LEU A 63 19.03 -6.18 4.31
N GLY A 64 19.37 -6.23 5.61
CA GLY A 64 20.15 -5.21 6.29
C GLY A 64 19.47 -3.84 6.36
N ALA A 65 18.14 -3.80 6.27
CA ALA A 65 17.37 -2.57 6.28
C ALA A 65 17.05 -2.11 7.73
N SER A 66 17.19 -0.81 8.02
CA SER A 66 16.79 -0.21 9.29
C SER A 66 15.41 0.46 9.21
N PHE A 67 14.65 0.40 10.29
CA PHE A 67 13.41 1.18 10.47
C PHE A 67 13.75 2.55 11.07
N GLY A 68 13.89 3.57 10.23
CA GLY A 68 14.24 4.94 10.66
C GLY A 68 15.68 5.08 11.18
N GLU A 69 16.04 6.29 11.62
CA GLU A 69 17.40 6.65 12.04
C GLU A 69 17.88 5.95 13.33
N SER A 70 16.97 5.35 14.12
CA SER A 70 17.28 4.83 15.46
C SER A 70 17.25 3.31 15.62
N ALA A 71 16.98 2.53 14.57
CA ALA A 71 16.92 1.08 14.68
C ALA A 71 17.81 0.39 13.63
N LYS A 72 19.13 0.43 13.84
CA LYS A 72 20.00 -0.60 13.27
C LYS A 72 19.59 -1.93 13.89
N MET A 73 18.94 -2.78 13.12
CA MET A 73 18.81 -4.18 13.52
C MET A 73 20.18 -4.82 13.26
N PRO A 74 20.94 -5.21 14.30
CA PRO A 74 22.13 -6.02 14.09
C PRO A 74 21.66 -7.29 13.38
N GLY A 75 22.45 -7.84 12.43
CA GLY A 75 22.15 -9.04 11.62
C GLY A 75 21.97 -10.33 12.44
N GLY A 76 21.06 -10.24 13.40
CA GLY A 76 20.79 -11.02 14.60
C GLY A 76 19.44 -11.71 14.51
N GLY A 77 18.53 -11.22 13.66
CA GLY A 77 17.13 -11.62 13.62
C GLY A 77 16.25 -10.65 14.39
N CYS A 78 14.94 -10.72 14.12
CA CYS A 78 13.94 -9.89 14.79
C CYS A 78 13.46 -10.55 16.07
N SER A 79 13.23 -9.77 17.13
CA SER A 79 12.59 -10.27 18.34
C SER A 79 11.06 -10.10 18.27
N VAL A 80 10.31 -10.85 19.09
CA VAL A 80 8.85 -10.62 19.25
C VAL A 80 8.55 -9.16 19.58
N ALA A 81 9.38 -8.53 20.42
CA ALA A 81 9.20 -7.14 20.84
C ALA A 81 9.40 -6.16 19.68
N SER A 82 10.46 -6.32 18.88
CA SER A 82 10.70 -5.45 17.72
C SER A 82 9.63 -5.62 16.65
N ILE A 83 9.16 -6.86 16.42
CA ILE A 83 8.05 -7.12 15.48
C ILE A 83 6.75 -6.49 15.98
N THR A 84 6.42 -6.66 17.27
CA THR A 84 5.24 -6.03 17.88
C THR A 84 5.28 -4.51 17.72
N GLN A 85 6.43 -3.89 18.00
CA GLN A 85 6.61 -2.45 17.85
C GLN A 85 6.46 -1.98 16.40
N ALA A 86 7.00 -2.72 15.44
CA ALA A 86 6.96 -2.34 14.03
C ALA A 86 5.57 -2.54 13.41
N THR A 87 4.81 -3.53 13.87
CA THR A 87 3.53 -3.94 13.28
C THR A 87 2.31 -3.42 14.02
N SER A 88 2.48 -2.93 15.25
CA SER A 88 1.40 -2.63 16.21
C SER A 88 0.51 -3.83 16.57
N LEU A 89 0.89 -5.06 16.17
CA LEU A 89 0.11 -6.26 16.49
C LEU A 89 0.28 -6.66 17.97
N PRO A 90 -0.75 -7.24 18.60
CA PRO A 90 -0.62 -7.77 19.96
C PRO A 90 0.51 -8.80 20.07
N ARG A 91 1.29 -8.75 21.17
CA ARG A 91 2.45 -9.61 21.40
C ARG A 91 2.13 -11.11 21.22
N GLU A 92 1.00 -11.57 21.74
CA GLU A 92 0.60 -12.98 21.61
C GLU A 92 0.19 -13.35 20.19
N THR A 93 -0.39 -12.41 19.42
CA THR A 93 -0.64 -12.59 17.99
C THR A 93 0.69 -12.77 17.26
N VAL A 94 1.67 -11.90 17.49
CA VAL A 94 3.01 -12.01 16.89
C VAL A 94 3.66 -13.35 17.25
N ARG A 95 3.65 -13.74 18.53
CA ARG A 95 4.22 -15.02 18.98
C ARG A 95 3.59 -16.21 18.28
N ARG A 96 2.25 -16.29 18.27
CA ARG A 96 1.51 -17.38 17.62
C ARG A 96 1.79 -17.48 16.13
N LYS A 97 1.87 -16.34 15.43
CA LYS A 97 2.11 -16.29 13.98
C LYS A 97 3.56 -16.65 13.64
N LEU A 98 4.54 -16.26 14.48
CA LEU A 98 5.93 -16.69 14.35
C LEU A 98 6.09 -18.20 14.48
N LEU A 99 5.44 -18.82 15.48
CA LEU A 99 5.46 -20.27 15.62
C LEU A 99 4.89 -20.95 14.37
N ARG A 100 3.78 -20.44 13.82
CA ARG A 100 3.24 -20.95 12.54
C ARG A 100 4.22 -20.76 11.37
N LEU A 101 4.89 -19.62 11.27
CA LEU A 101 5.93 -19.41 10.24
C LEU A 101 7.06 -20.43 10.36
N ILE A 102 7.46 -20.80 11.59
CA ILE A 102 8.46 -21.85 11.84
C ILE A 102 7.92 -23.23 11.46
N ASP A 103 6.72 -23.58 11.93
CA ASP A 103 6.09 -24.89 11.69
C ASP A 103 5.94 -25.18 10.19
N HIS A 104 5.69 -24.15 9.39
CA HIS A 104 5.58 -24.24 7.93
C HIS A 104 6.90 -23.99 7.17
N GLY A 105 8.02 -23.83 7.87
CA GLY A 105 9.35 -23.73 7.27
C GLY A 105 9.66 -22.41 6.57
N TYR A 106 8.95 -21.33 6.90
CA TYR A 106 9.24 -19.97 6.38
C TYR A 106 10.29 -19.25 7.23
N ALA A 107 10.32 -19.52 8.52
CA ALA A 107 11.21 -18.87 9.48
C ALA A 107 11.96 -19.90 10.35
N VAL A 108 13.03 -19.45 10.99
CA VAL A 108 13.81 -20.20 11.98
C VAL A 108 14.04 -19.32 13.20
N SER A 109 14.10 -19.93 14.39
CA SER A 109 14.58 -19.24 15.60
C SER A 109 16.10 -19.42 15.71
N THR A 110 16.82 -18.36 16.04
CA THR A 110 18.29 -18.40 16.15
C THR A 110 18.79 -18.61 17.58
N ASP A 111 18.03 -18.19 18.59
CA ASP A 111 18.42 -18.22 20.02
C ASP A 111 17.21 -18.13 20.98
N ASP A 112 16.08 -18.75 20.61
CA ASP A 112 14.77 -18.69 21.29
C ASP A 112 14.12 -17.30 21.40
N ARG A 113 14.85 -16.24 21.05
CA ARG A 113 14.41 -14.85 21.19
C ARG A 113 14.33 -14.12 19.85
N HIS A 114 15.21 -14.48 18.92
CA HIS A 114 15.29 -13.89 17.60
C HIS A 114 14.84 -14.87 16.52
N TYR A 115 14.27 -14.30 15.47
CA TYR A 115 13.63 -15.00 14.37
C TYR A 115 14.19 -14.46 13.05
N ARG A 116 14.46 -15.36 12.12
CA ARG A 116 14.93 -15.04 10.76
C ARG A 116 14.12 -15.80 9.73
N LEU A 117 14.08 -15.29 8.50
CA LEU A 117 13.60 -16.07 7.38
C LEU A 117 14.53 -17.26 7.17
N ARG A 118 13.96 -18.41 6.79
CA ARG A 118 14.76 -19.59 6.46
C ARG A 118 15.68 -19.26 5.27
N PRO A 119 16.97 -19.59 5.30
CA PRO A 119 17.84 -19.43 4.14
C PRO A 119 17.25 -20.12 2.91
N GLY A 120 17.33 -19.48 1.74
CA GLY A 120 16.74 -20.01 0.51
C GLY A 120 15.29 -19.60 0.27
N ILE A 121 14.58 -19.00 1.24
CA ILE A 121 13.15 -18.67 1.06
C ILE A 121 12.92 -17.55 0.03
N LEU A 122 13.81 -16.56 0.00
CA LEU A 122 13.73 -15.42 -0.91
C LEU A 122 14.08 -15.84 -2.35
N GLU A 123 14.83 -16.93 -2.49
CA GLU A 123 15.26 -17.52 -3.74
C GLU A 123 14.21 -18.47 -4.34
N THR A 124 13.13 -18.76 -3.61
CA THR A 124 12.08 -19.65 -4.11
C THR A 124 11.27 -19.00 -5.23
N LYS A 125 10.85 -19.83 -6.21
CA LYS A 125 10.00 -19.38 -7.33
C LYS A 125 8.73 -18.65 -6.86
N PRO A 126 7.93 -19.15 -5.90
CA PRO A 126 6.73 -18.44 -5.45
C PRO A 126 7.03 -17.05 -4.86
N TYR A 127 8.12 -16.91 -4.12
CA TYR A 127 8.52 -15.62 -3.58
C TYR A 127 8.86 -14.62 -4.70
N TRP A 128 9.65 -15.05 -5.69
CA TRP A 128 9.97 -14.22 -6.85
C TRP A 128 8.76 -13.84 -7.69
N GLU A 129 7.78 -14.74 -7.84
CA GLU A 129 6.51 -14.43 -8.50
C GLU A 129 5.76 -13.32 -7.76
N ALA A 130 5.72 -13.37 -6.43
CA ALA A 130 5.12 -12.30 -5.64
C ALA A 130 5.91 -10.99 -5.71
N VAL A 131 7.25 -11.02 -5.71
CA VAL A 131 8.09 -9.82 -5.89
C VAL A 131 7.78 -9.15 -7.22
N ARG A 132 7.69 -9.92 -8.31
CA ARG A 132 7.32 -9.40 -9.64
C ARG A 132 5.91 -8.81 -9.66
N ALA A 133 4.95 -9.48 -9.00
CA ALA A 133 3.60 -8.97 -8.89
C ALA A 133 3.53 -7.68 -8.07
N VAL A 134 4.26 -7.58 -6.95
CA VAL A 134 4.39 -6.33 -6.17
C VAL A 134 5.04 -5.23 -7.03
N HIS A 135 6.09 -5.53 -7.78
CA HIS A 135 6.73 -4.57 -8.69
C HIS A 135 5.73 -3.99 -9.70
N GLU A 136 4.98 -4.87 -10.38
CA GLU A 136 3.99 -4.48 -11.37
C GLU A 136 2.84 -3.66 -10.74
N LEU A 137 2.33 -4.10 -9.59
CA LEU A 137 1.29 -3.36 -8.85
C LEU A 137 1.76 -1.97 -8.44
N THR A 138 2.98 -1.83 -7.94
CA THR A 138 3.54 -0.54 -7.54
C THR A 138 3.79 0.35 -8.75
N LEU A 139 4.24 -0.22 -9.88
CA LEU A 139 4.39 0.50 -11.14
C LEU A 139 3.04 1.03 -11.66
N GLN A 140 2.00 0.18 -11.66
CA GLN A 140 0.64 0.57 -12.05
C GLN A 140 0.06 1.63 -11.12
N PHE A 141 0.30 1.50 -9.81
CA PHE A 141 -0.08 2.49 -8.80
C PHE A 141 0.56 3.85 -9.10
N GLY A 142 1.88 3.87 -9.33
CA GLY A 142 2.60 5.07 -9.73
C GLY A 142 2.07 5.69 -11.02
N ARG A 143 1.86 4.88 -12.06
CA ARG A 143 1.33 5.34 -13.36
C ARG A 143 -0.06 5.95 -13.21
N GLY A 144 -0.95 5.28 -12.49
CA GLY A 144 -2.29 5.79 -12.22
C GLY A 144 -2.29 7.16 -11.53
N MET A 145 -1.31 7.41 -10.64
CA MET A 145 -1.12 8.71 -10.00
C MET A 145 -0.67 9.80 -10.97
N VAL A 146 0.25 9.49 -11.88
CA VAL A 146 0.74 10.46 -12.88
C VAL A 146 -0.31 10.69 -13.97
N ASP A 147 -0.89 9.63 -14.53
CA ASP A 147 -1.88 9.69 -15.61
C ASP A 147 -3.17 10.40 -15.16
N GLY A 148 -3.56 10.19 -13.89
CA GLY A 148 -4.68 10.91 -13.28
C GLY A 148 -4.36 12.37 -12.91
N GLY A 149 -3.11 12.80 -13.08
CA GLY A 149 -2.65 14.15 -12.76
C GLY A 149 -2.58 14.44 -11.25
N HIS A 150 -2.57 13.40 -10.41
CA HIS A 150 -2.56 13.50 -8.96
C HIS A 150 -1.18 13.86 -8.43
N VAL A 151 -0.17 13.33 -9.10
CA VAL A 151 1.23 13.55 -8.77
C VAL A 151 1.95 14.06 -10.01
N ILE A 152 2.75 15.10 -9.84
CA ILE A 152 3.66 15.67 -10.84
C ILE A 152 5.04 15.10 -10.57
N VAL A 153 5.77 14.81 -11.64
CA VAL A 153 7.17 14.41 -11.58
C VAL A 153 8.04 15.61 -11.94
N GLU A 154 8.87 16.05 -11.01
CA GLU A 154 9.80 17.16 -11.20
C GLU A 154 11.23 16.64 -11.31
N ALA A 155 11.96 17.13 -12.32
CA ALA A 155 13.40 16.94 -12.37
C ALA A 155 14.05 17.76 -11.27
N THR A 156 15.02 17.18 -10.56
CA THR A 156 15.83 17.88 -9.55
C THR A 156 17.22 18.17 -10.11
N GLY A 157 17.77 19.34 -9.75
CA GLY A 157 19.10 19.80 -10.20
C GLY A 157 19.08 21.10 -10.99
N ALA A 158 20.24 21.50 -11.50
CA ALA A 158 20.44 22.79 -12.18
C ALA A 158 19.60 22.98 -13.46
N ASP A 159 19.13 21.88 -14.06
CA ASP A 159 18.31 21.87 -15.28
C ASP A 159 16.81 21.62 -15.00
N ALA A 160 16.34 21.86 -13.77
CA ALA A 160 14.95 21.68 -13.35
C ALA A 160 13.98 22.65 -14.05
N ARG A 161 13.67 22.39 -15.32
CA ARG A 161 12.46 22.93 -15.95
C ARG A 161 11.29 22.04 -15.54
N ALA A 162 10.26 22.64 -14.93
CA ALA A 162 9.03 21.94 -14.61
C ALA A 162 8.45 21.30 -15.88
N LEU A 163 8.28 19.99 -15.86
CA LEU A 163 7.67 19.26 -16.96
C LEU A 163 6.17 19.48 -16.94
N PRO A 164 5.51 19.61 -18.10
CA PRO A 164 4.07 19.56 -18.12
C PRO A 164 3.61 18.23 -17.48
N PRO A 165 2.56 18.21 -16.64
CA PRO A 165 2.14 17.03 -15.87
C PRO A 165 1.92 15.75 -16.70
N ARG A 166 1.65 15.90 -18.00
CA ARG A 166 1.37 14.79 -18.94
C ARG A 166 2.58 14.34 -19.75
N ALA A 167 3.72 14.99 -19.62
CA ALA A 167 4.92 14.61 -20.39
C ALA A 167 5.74 13.52 -19.70
N ALA A 168 5.49 13.21 -18.42
CA ALA A 168 6.26 12.21 -17.68
C ALA A 168 5.52 10.87 -17.68
N ARG A 169 6.25 9.79 -17.99
CA ARG A 169 5.76 8.41 -17.85
C ARG A 169 6.71 7.61 -16.97
N ILE A 170 6.16 6.93 -15.97
CA ILE A 170 6.93 6.01 -15.13
C ILE A 170 7.18 4.71 -15.91
N VAL A 171 8.43 4.29 -15.96
CA VAL A 171 8.87 3.05 -16.60
C VAL A 171 9.50 2.10 -15.58
N PRO A 172 9.41 0.79 -15.79
CA PRO A 172 10.12 -0.16 -14.92
C PRO A 172 11.63 0.03 -15.04
N GLY A 173 12.34 -0.08 -13.91
CA GLY A 173 13.78 -0.28 -13.89
C GLY A 173 14.14 -1.77 -14.04
N ASP A 174 15.42 -2.08 -13.83
CA ASP A 174 15.88 -3.47 -13.78
C ASP A 174 15.55 -4.10 -12.42
N LEU A 175 14.51 -4.93 -12.39
CA LEU A 175 14.08 -5.60 -11.17
C LEU A 175 15.10 -6.62 -10.66
N GLU A 176 15.88 -7.28 -11.53
CA GLU A 176 16.83 -8.32 -11.10
C GLU A 176 17.93 -7.74 -10.21
N ASP A 177 18.36 -6.51 -10.51
CA ASP A 177 19.35 -5.79 -9.72
C ASP A 177 18.73 -5.01 -8.54
N ARG A 178 17.42 -4.70 -8.58
CA ARG A 178 16.76 -3.76 -7.65
C ARG A 178 15.67 -4.34 -6.77
N TRP A 179 15.41 -5.65 -6.82
CA TRP A 179 14.33 -6.28 -6.04
C TRP A 179 14.45 -6.05 -4.52
N CYS A 180 15.67 -6.05 -3.96
CA CYS A 180 15.90 -5.73 -2.55
C CYS A 180 15.43 -4.32 -2.19
N ASP A 181 15.71 -3.35 -3.06
CA ASP A 181 15.31 -1.96 -2.87
C ASP A 181 13.80 -1.79 -2.98
N LEU A 182 13.16 -2.49 -3.93
CA LEU A 182 11.71 -2.56 -4.03
C LEU A 182 11.09 -3.12 -2.74
N LEU A 183 11.56 -4.27 -2.27
CA LEU A 183 11.03 -4.89 -1.05
C LEU A 183 11.23 -3.98 0.17
N ARG A 184 12.37 -3.29 0.25
CA ARG A 184 12.65 -2.32 1.30
C ARG A 184 11.67 -1.16 1.25
N ALA A 185 11.51 -0.54 0.09
CA ALA A 185 10.61 0.60 -0.09
C ALA A 185 9.17 0.22 0.21
N PHE A 186 8.72 -0.89 -0.35
CA PHE A 186 7.39 -1.42 -0.18
C PHE A 186 7.07 -1.76 1.29
N THR A 187 7.96 -2.49 1.96
CA THR A 187 7.69 -2.94 3.33
C THR A 187 7.62 -1.75 4.28
N VAL A 188 8.56 -0.80 4.15
CA VAL A 188 8.53 0.44 4.95
C VAL A 188 7.23 1.20 4.72
N PHE A 189 6.83 1.39 3.46
CA PHE A 189 5.54 2.01 3.13
C PHE A 189 4.36 1.29 3.78
N HIS A 190 4.27 -0.03 3.58
CA HIS A 190 3.15 -0.83 4.07
C HIS A 190 3.01 -0.75 5.60
N LEU A 191 4.12 -0.77 6.32
CA LEU A 191 4.13 -0.67 7.77
C LEU A 191 3.82 0.74 8.25
N SER A 192 4.33 1.77 7.58
CA SER A 192 3.98 3.16 7.86
C SER A 192 2.48 3.39 7.72
N VAL A 193 1.89 2.92 6.62
CA VAL A 193 0.44 2.94 6.37
C VAL A 193 -0.32 2.22 7.48
N ASN A 194 0.07 0.98 7.81
CA ASN A 194 -0.63 0.22 8.83
C ASN A 194 -0.50 0.85 10.21
N ARG A 195 0.67 1.38 10.57
CA ARG A 195 0.93 1.99 11.88
C ARG A 195 0.05 3.20 12.15
N ILE A 196 -0.23 4.03 11.14
CA ILE A 196 -1.08 5.21 11.32
C ILE A 196 -2.58 4.86 11.28
N ARG A 197 -2.95 3.74 10.67
CA ARG A 197 -4.36 3.31 10.53
C ARG A 197 -4.82 2.38 11.65
N ALA A 198 -3.92 1.51 12.12
CA ALA A 198 -4.19 0.46 13.10
C ALA A 198 -4.83 0.98 14.40
N PRO A 199 -4.40 2.11 14.99
CA PRO A 199 -5.01 2.63 16.20
C PRO A 199 -6.50 2.98 16.06
N HIS A 200 -7.00 3.19 14.84
CA HIS A 200 -8.41 3.53 14.58
C HIS A 200 -9.32 2.30 14.46
N HIS A 201 -8.75 1.09 14.48
CA HIS A 201 -9.45 -0.17 14.27
C HIS A 201 -8.91 -1.27 15.19
N ASP A 202 -8.64 -0.94 16.46
CA ASP A 202 -8.13 -1.87 17.49
C ASP A 202 -6.87 -2.68 17.09
N ASN A 203 -6.06 -2.11 16.19
CA ASN A 203 -4.90 -2.78 15.57
C ASN A 203 -5.25 -4.07 14.80
N ASP A 204 -6.46 -4.12 14.23
CA ASP A 204 -6.96 -5.25 13.46
C ASP A 204 -6.82 -4.99 11.95
N LEU A 205 -5.77 -5.54 11.33
CA LEU A 205 -5.48 -5.33 9.91
C LEU A 205 -6.59 -5.82 8.97
N GLU A 206 -7.29 -6.89 9.35
CA GLU A 206 -8.39 -7.40 8.54
C GLU A 206 -9.57 -6.42 8.57
N ALA A 207 -9.84 -5.80 9.74
CA ALA A 207 -10.86 -4.77 9.86
C ALA A 207 -10.49 -3.51 9.05
N ILE A 208 -9.22 -3.11 9.06
CA ILE A 208 -8.68 -1.99 8.27
C ILE A 208 -8.92 -2.20 6.76
N VAL A 209 -8.57 -3.38 6.23
CA VAL A 209 -8.77 -3.72 4.82
C VAL A 209 -10.26 -3.79 4.47
N LEU A 210 -11.09 -4.37 5.34
CA LEU A 210 -12.53 -4.44 5.12
C LEU A 210 -13.19 -3.06 5.15
N TYR A 211 -12.79 -2.20 6.08
CA TYR A 211 -13.23 -0.81 6.17
C TYR A 211 -12.98 -0.09 4.84
N ASP A 212 -11.76 -0.15 4.33
CA ASP A 212 -11.44 0.50 3.07
C ASP A 212 -12.22 -0.05 1.89
N LEU A 213 -12.34 -1.39 1.81
CA LEU A 213 -12.99 -2.04 0.69
C LEU A 213 -14.48 -1.67 0.64
N VAL A 214 -15.15 -1.57 1.81
CA VAL A 214 -16.51 -1.01 1.88
C VAL A 214 -16.56 0.39 1.29
N GLY A 215 -15.57 1.23 1.60
CA GLY A 215 -15.46 2.60 1.09
C GLY A 215 -15.34 2.67 -0.43
N ILE A 216 -14.41 1.92 -1.02
CA ILE A 216 -14.25 1.84 -2.49
C ILE A 216 -15.55 1.40 -3.14
N LEU A 217 -16.07 0.24 -2.72
CA LEU A 217 -17.17 -0.41 -3.42
C LEU A 217 -18.47 0.42 -3.31
N SER A 218 -18.59 1.24 -2.28
CA SER A 218 -19.71 2.18 -2.11
C SER A 218 -19.76 3.24 -3.21
N VAL A 219 -18.62 3.59 -3.80
CA VAL A 219 -18.50 4.66 -4.82
C VAL A 219 -18.04 4.17 -6.19
N ASP A 220 -17.71 2.88 -6.33
CA ASP A 220 -17.07 2.35 -7.54
C ASP A 220 -17.94 2.52 -8.81
N HIS A 221 -19.26 2.62 -8.67
CA HIS A 221 -20.15 2.90 -9.79
C HIS A 221 -20.05 4.34 -10.34
N PHE A 222 -19.38 5.26 -9.63
CA PHE A 222 -19.04 6.60 -10.11
C PHE A 222 -17.66 6.68 -10.75
N ALA A 223 -16.90 5.58 -10.70
CA ALA A 223 -15.52 5.51 -11.17
C ALA A 223 -15.31 6.08 -12.56
N ASP A 224 -16.26 5.83 -13.46
CA ASP A 224 -16.15 6.11 -14.88
C ASP A 224 -17.09 7.23 -15.34
N ASP A 225 -17.80 7.92 -14.43
CA ASP A 225 -18.64 9.08 -14.79
C ASP A 225 -17.91 10.40 -14.46
N PRO A 226 -17.40 11.13 -15.47
CA PRO A 226 -16.64 12.37 -15.27
C PRO A 226 -17.42 13.43 -14.48
N ARG A 227 -18.75 13.47 -14.63
CA ARG A 227 -19.59 14.46 -13.94
C ARG A 227 -19.64 14.20 -12.44
N PHE A 228 -19.67 12.92 -12.07
CA PHE A 228 -19.62 12.53 -10.67
C PHE A 228 -18.23 12.68 -10.11
N GLN A 229 -17.18 12.36 -10.87
CA GLN A 229 -15.80 12.58 -10.45
C GLN A 229 -15.60 14.01 -9.95
N GLU A 230 -15.96 15.03 -10.74
CA GLU A 230 -15.87 16.44 -10.34
C GLU A 230 -16.65 16.79 -9.07
N THR A 231 -17.78 16.12 -8.85
CA THR A 231 -18.67 16.38 -7.71
C THR A 231 -18.24 15.69 -6.43
N ILE A 232 -17.52 14.56 -6.53
CA ILE A 232 -17.16 13.70 -5.39
C ILE A 232 -15.64 13.59 -5.18
N VAL A 233 -14.83 14.52 -5.70
CA VAL A 233 -13.36 14.41 -5.56
C VAL A 233 -12.94 14.52 -4.09
N GLY A 234 -13.59 15.42 -3.34
CA GLY A 234 -13.15 15.85 -2.02
C GLY A 234 -13.71 15.05 -0.83
N LEU A 235 -12.93 15.00 0.25
CA LEU A 235 -13.39 14.43 1.52
C LEU A 235 -14.40 15.30 2.23
N ASP A 236 -14.57 16.57 1.88
CA ASP A 236 -15.66 17.42 2.38
C ASP A 236 -17.05 16.96 1.94
N VAL A 237 -17.16 16.28 0.80
CA VAL A 237 -18.43 15.77 0.28
C VAL A 237 -18.94 14.59 1.10
N VAL A 238 -20.11 14.73 1.72
CA VAL A 238 -20.81 13.63 2.40
C VAL A 238 -21.73 12.93 1.41
N LEU A 239 -21.43 11.66 1.08
CA LEU A 239 -22.16 10.93 0.03
C LEU A 239 -23.57 10.52 0.43
N GLY A 240 -23.83 10.25 1.72
CA GLY A 240 -25.15 9.84 2.20
C GLY A 240 -25.72 8.66 1.40
N SER A 241 -26.91 8.88 0.81
CA SER A 241 -27.65 7.91 0.00
C SER A 241 -27.05 7.62 -1.38
N LEU A 242 -25.99 8.32 -1.80
CA LEU A 242 -25.27 8.02 -3.04
C LEU A 242 -24.40 6.75 -2.93
N GLN A 243 -24.19 6.23 -1.73
CA GLN A 243 -23.40 5.02 -1.50
C GLN A 243 -24.20 3.76 -1.86
N ARG A 244 -23.52 2.77 -2.46
CA ARG A 244 -24.09 1.43 -2.69
C ARG A 244 -23.59 0.42 -1.67
N GLY A 245 -24.50 -0.39 -1.12
CA GLY A 245 -24.16 -1.41 -0.15
C GLY A 245 -23.24 -2.49 -0.72
N SER A 246 -22.27 -2.94 0.07
CA SER A 246 -21.43 -4.10 -0.24
C SER A 246 -21.81 -5.31 0.60
N THR A 247 -22.05 -6.44 -0.04
CA THR A 247 -22.46 -7.67 0.65
C THR A 247 -21.25 -8.39 1.27
N VAL A 248 -21.49 -9.12 2.37
CA VAL A 248 -20.47 -9.97 3.02
C VAL A 248 -19.84 -10.95 2.03
N GLN A 249 -20.65 -11.53 1.15
CA GLN A 249 -20.17 -12.49 0.15
C GLN A 249 -19.20 -11.85 -0.84
N ARG A 250 -19.53 -10.66 -1.35
CA ARG A 250 -18.66 -9.92 -2.27
C ARG A 250 -17.35 -9.54 -1.59
N LEU A 251 -17.42 -9.01 -0.37
CA LEU A 251 -16.25 -8.62 0.42
C LEU A 251 -15.33 -9.83 0.70
N ALA A 252 -15.90 -10.94 1.17
CA ALA A 252 -15.14 -12.18 1.43
C ALA A 252 -14.47 -12.74 0.17
N HIS A 253 -15.17 -12.72 -0.96
CA HIS A 253 -14.61 -13.17 -2.24
C HIS A 253 -13.43 -12.31 -2.68
N LEU A 254 -13.55 -10.97 -2.60
CA LEU A 254 -12.52 -10.05 -3.05
C LEU A 254 -11.24 -10.13 -2.20
N ILE A 255 -11.35 -10.31 -0.88
CA ILE A 255 -10.17 -10.33 -0.01
C ILE A 255 -9.66 -11.75 0.28
N GLY A 256 -10.40 -12.79 -0.13
CA GLY A 256 -10.05 -14.18 0.13
C GLY A 256 -10.19 -14.63 1.59
N LEU A 257 -10.88 -13.86 2.45
CA LEU A 257 -11.12 -14.23 3.85
C LEU A 257 -12.36 -15.13 3.99
N PRO A 258 -12.40 -16.01 5.01
CA PRO A 258 -13.60 -16.77 5.33
C PRO A 258 -14.79 -15.85 5.61
N ARG A 259 -15.97 -16.21 5.07
CA ARG A 259 -17.21 -15.42 5.21
C ARG A 259 -17.55 -15.09 6.66
N GLU A 260 -17.32 -16.03 7.57
CA GLU A 260 -17.58 -15.83 9.00
C GLU A 260 -16.63 -14.80 9.62
N THR A 261 -15.35 -14.83 9.25
CA THR A 261 -14.38 -13.80 9.65
C THR A 261 -14.86 -12.43 9.19
N VAL A 262 -15.23 -12.30 7.91
CA VAL A 262 -15.74 -11.03 7.36
C VAL A 262 -16.99 -10.55 8.11
N ARG A 263 -17.96 -11.44 8.37
CA ARG A 263 -19.17 -11.11 9.14
C ARG A 263 -18.83 -10.55 10.52
N ARG A 264 -17.91 -11.20 11.24
CA ARG A 264 -17.47 -10.78 12.58
C ARG A 264 -16.82 -9.41 12.56
N LYS A 265 -15.91 -9.15 11.61
CA LYS A 265 -15.20 -7.86 11.49
C LYS A 265 -16.13 -6.73 11.06
N LEU A 266 -17.06 -6.98 10.12
CA LEU A 266 -18.05 -5.99 9.73
C LEU A 266 -18.99 -5.64 10.89
N LYS A 267 -19.35 -6.62 11.73
CA LYS A 267 -20.10 -6.34 12.95
C LYS A 267 -19.31 -5.40 13.87
N GLN A 268 -18.04 -5.71 14.15
CA GLN A 268 -17.17 -4.85 14.96
C GLN A 268 -17.10 -3.41 14.38
N LEU A 269 -16.79 -3.26 13.09
CA LEU A 269 -16.76 -1.94 12.43
C LEU A 269 -18.11 -1.19 12.49
N THR A 270 -19.23 -1.92 12.55
CA THR A 270 -20.56 -1.33 12.73
C THR A 270 -20.77 -0.87 14.17
N ASP A 271 -20.37 -1.69 15.15
CA ASP A 271 -20.44 -1.36 16.58
C ASP A 271 -19.55 -0.12 16.88
N ASP A 272 -18.40 0.00 16.23
CA ASP A 272 -17.47 1.14 16.31
C ASP A 272 -17.99 2.39 15.59
N GLY A 273 -19.06 2.26 14.81
CA GLY A 273 -19.68 3.36 14.07
C GLY A 273 -18.87 3.84 12.86
N ALA A 274 -17.91 3.06 12.37
CA ALA A 274 -17.13 3.36 11.17
C ALA A 274 -17.92 3.07 9.87
N ILE A 275 -18.75 2.02 9.91
CA ILE A 275 -19.64 1.62 8.83
C ILE A 275 -21.07 1.46 9.34
N GLU A 276 -22.04 1.42 8.44
CA GLU A 276 -23.42 1.11 8.77
C GLU A 276 -24.00 0.04 7.83
N ARG A 277 -24.96 -0.72 8.35
CA ARG A 277 -25.67 -1.75 7.58
C ARG A 277 -26.94 -1.18 6.97
N VAL A 278 -27.06 -1.31 5.65
CA VAL A 278 -28.23 -0.94 4.85
C VAL A 278 -28.86 -2.17 4.21
N ALA A 279 -29.99 -2.01 3.52
CA ALA A 279 -30.71 -3.12 2.88
C ALA A 279 -29.82 -3.92 1.90
N GLU A 280 -28.95 -3.23 1.16
CA GLU A 280 -28.09 -3.81 0.13
C GLU A 280 -26.71 -4.26 0.65
N GLY A 281 -26.41 -4.10 1.94
CA GLY A 281 -25.12 -4.51 2.52
C GLY A 281 -24.56 -3.52 3.52
N TYR A 282 -23.27 -3.21 3.39
CA TYR A 282 -22.56 -2.27 4.25
C TYR A 282 -22.06 -1.07 3.45
N ILE A 283 -22.12 0.11 4.05
CA ILE A 283 -21.57 1.38 3.51
C ILE A 283 -20.75 2.08 4.58
N HIS A 284 -19.94 3.06 4.22
CA HIS A 284 -19.34 3.95 5.22
C HIS A 284 -20.43 4.79 5.89
N ARG A 285 -20.32 4.97 7.21
CA ARG A 285 -21.22 5.87 7.91
C ARG A 285 -21.07 7.29 7.33
N PRO A 286 -22.16 7.94 6.85
CA PRO A 286 -22.08 9.30 6.33
C PRO A 286 -21.46 10.26 7.36
N GLY A 287 -20.51 11.09 6.92
CA GLY A 287 -19.81 12.02 7.82
C GLY A 287 -18.55 11.45 8.49
N PHE A 288 -18.34 10.12 8.49
CA PHE A 288 -17.21 9.52 9.20
C PHE A 288 -15.86 9.89 8.59
N LEU A 289 -15.75 9.85 7.26
CA LEU A 289 -14.52 10.23 6.54
C LEU A 289 -14.16 11.71 6.73
N GLN A 290 -15.15 12.56 7.05
CA GLN A 290 -14.97 13.99 7.28
C GLN A 290 -14.38 14.30 8.67
N SER A 291 -14.37 13.31 9.57
CA SER A 291 -13.89 13.50 10.94
C SER A 291 -12.42 13.90 10.99
N ALA A 292 -12.05 14.74 11.97
CA ALA A 292 -10.68 15.22 12.12
C ALA A 292 -9.64 14.09 12.25
N PRO A 293 -9.89 12.99 13.00
CA PRO A 293 -8.94 11.87 13.07
C PRO A 293 -8.71 11.21 11.70
N VAL A 294 -9.77 10.92 10.95
CA VAL A 294 -9.65 10.31 9.62
C VAL A 294 -8.92 11.24 8.66
N ARG A 295 -9.20 12.55 8.73
CA ARG A 295 -8.48 13.52 7.91
C ARG A 295 -6.99 13.57 8.22
N ALA A 296 -6.62 13.50 9.50
CA ALA A 296 -5.21 13.46 9.90
C ALA A 296 -4.48 12.19 9.39
N VAL A 297 -5.17 11.05 9.37
CA VAL A 297 -4.65 9.80 8.79
C VAL A 297 -4.43 9.96 7.29
N MET A 298 -5.42 10.48 6.56
CA MET A 298 -5.33 10.63 5.11
C MET A 298 -4.22 11.60 4.67
N ALA A 299 -4.02 12.71 5.40
CA ALA A 299 -2.87 13.59 5.17
C ALA A 299 -1.52 12.89 5.34
N GLN A 300 -1.41 11.96 6.30
CA GLN A 300 -0.17 11.19 6.50
C GLN A 300 0.01 10.10 5.45
N LEU A 301 -1.08 9.44 5.02
CA LEU A 301 -1.03 8.46 3.94
C LEU A 301 -0.51 9.09 2.65
N GLU A 302 -0.94 10.31 2.36
CA GLU A 302 -0.47 11.10 1.23
C GLU A 302 1.05 11.27 1.23
N LEU A 303 1.65 11.60 2.38
CA LEU A 303 3.11 11.71 2.52
C LEU A 303 3.83 10.37 2.30
N TYR A 304 3.30 9.27 2.83
CA TYR A 304 3.92 7.96 2.65
C TYR A 304 3.84 7.45 1.22
N ILE A 305 2.78 7.79 0.49
CA ILE A 305 2.65 7.46 -0.93
C ILE A 305 3.75 8.16 -1.73
N ILE A 306 3.99 9.45 -1.47
CA ILE A 306 5.08 10.18 -2.13
C ILE A 306 6.44 9.61 -1.74
N GLU A 307 6.65 9.30 -0.46
CA GLU A 307 7.90 8.71 0.01
C GLU A 307 8.19 7.35 -0.66
N LEU A 308 7.18 6.49 -0.82
CA LEU A 308 7.31 5.22 -1.55
C LEU A 308 7.80 5.48 -2.97
N MET A 309 7.13 6.39 -3.67
CA MET A 309 7.42 6.67 -5.07
C MET A 309 8.80 7.31 -5.27
N ASP A 310 9.18 8.27 -4.43
CA ASP A 310 10.52 8.88 -4.41
C ASP A 310 11.61 7.86 -4.13
N ARG A 311 11.35 6.92 -3.20
CA ARG A 311 12.29 5.85 -2.90
C ARG A 311 12.48 4.91 -4.09
N CYS A 312 11.40 4.55 -4.78
CA CYS A 312 11.49 3.72 -5.98
C CYS A 312 12.23 4.42 -7.12
N LEU A 313 12.09 5.73 -7.29
CA LEU A 313 12.88 6.49 -8.27
C LEU A 313 14.36 6.60 -7.87
N SER A 314 14.64 7.01 -6.64
CA SER A 314 16.01 7.24 -6.18
C SER A 314 16.87 5.97 -6.14
N THR A 315 16.24 4.80 -6.00
CA THR A 315 16.91 3.50 -6.05
C THR A 315 16.97 2.89 -7.45
N GLY A 316 16.33 3.51 -8.44
CA GLY A 316 16.26 3.00 -9.81
C GLY A 316 15.34 1.79 -9.99
N VAL A 317 14.49 1.49 -8.99
CA VAL A 317 13.40 0.51 -9.14
C VAL A 317 12.45 0.95 -10.26
N PHE A 318 12.21 2.26 -10.37
CA PHE A 318 11.51 2.88 -11.49
C PHE A 318 12.35 3.99 -12.12
N GLY A 319 12.09 4.26 -13.39
CA GLY A 319 12.59 5.41 -14.12
C GLY A 319 11.47 6.33 -14.58
N VAL A 320 11.85 7.47 -15.12
CA VAL A 320 10.93 8.44 -15.73
C VAL A 320 11.38 8.67 -17.16
N VAL A 321 10.43 8.58 -18.09
CA VAL A 321 10.63 8.96 -19.49
C VAL A 321 9.81 10.21 -19.76
N ILE A 322 10.45 11.21 -20.36
CA ILE A 322 9.78 12.41 -20.82
C ILE A 322 9.37 12.17 -22.27
N GLU A 323 8.07 12.10 -22.53
CA GLU A 323 7.54 12.09 -23.88
C GLU A 323 7.69 13.50 -24.46
N ALA A 324 8.40 13.61 -25.59
CA ALA A 324 8.46 14.87 -26.31
C ALA A 324 7.03 15.25 -26.69
N THR A 325 6.58 16.44 -26.26
CA THR A 325 5.32 17.00 -26.75
C THR A 325 5.38 16.93 -28.27
N PRO A 326 4.50 16.17 -28.94
CA PRO A 326 4.55 16.06 -30.39
C PRO A 326 4.55 17.48 -30.96
N ALA A 327 5.55 17.80 -31.77
CA ALA A 327 5.68 19.09 -32.44
C ALA A 327 4.47 19.24 -33.37
N GLY A 328 3.36 19.73 -32.82
CA GLY A 328 2.05 19.69 -33.44
C GLY A 328 1.54 21.09 -33.68
N ASN A 329 1.73 21.53 -34.93
CA ASN A 329 0.88 22.44 -35.71
C ASN A 329 0.25 23.61 -34.95
N THR A 330 1.04 24.66 -34.70
CA THR A 330 0.51 26.03 -34.61
C THR A 330 -0.08 26.49 -35.93
#